data_AF-A0A9D0AVT6-F1
#
_entry.id   AF-A0A9D0AVT6-F1
#
_cell.length_a   1.000
_cell.length_b   1.000
_cell.length_c   1.000
_cell.angle_alpha   90.00
_cell.angle_beta   90.00
_cell.angle_gamma   90.00
#
_symmetry.space_group_name_H-M   'P 1'
#
loop_
_entity.id
_entity.type
_entity.pdbx_description
1 polymer ?
#
loop_
_entity_poly.entity_id
_entity_poly.type
_entity_poly.pdbx_seq_one_letter_code
_entity_poly.pdbx_strand_id
1 'polypeptide(L)'
;MKYFIGLISLCGVLVSQASEVDFSKAYLNNTDTPLVLNIAGIQTNTKTDFGVDTLNWILSVEFNPAKTTFRLLDAKEIQDKFNVELAQQSLRNKKWIGKYTTANNVYETELQINVVQDGFVGAEVIHYTFDEPEPANFLHAKLIGEINTQYKIDEDGLNWIDVNEYKQKLAEINVAKQDGQEVEDIPKILAIRHLMRLKRGQKIGESKHATSSWGTFNEYRLTLENDTIIGNVGKPPEKYGDKDSLIT
;
A
#
# COMPACT_ATOMS: atom_id res chain seq x y z
N MET A 1 9.84 -33.11 2.69
CA MET A 1 8.48 -33.30 3.26
C MET A 1 7.80 -31.93 3.24
N LYS A 2 6.64 -31.81 2.57
CA LYS A 2 5.89 -30.56 2.43
C LYS A 2 5.24 -30.23 3.78
N TYR A 3 5.62 -29.12 4.40
CA TYR A 3 5.08 -28.70 5.70
C TYR A 3 3.76 -27.96 5.49
N PHE A 4 2.66 -28.63 5.78
CA PHE A 4 1.30 -28.08 5.67
C PHE A 4 0.47 -28.54 6.88
N ILE A 5 0.85 -28.12 8.10
CA ILE A 5 0.02 -28.36 9.30
C ILE A 5 0.21 -27.17 10.24
N GLY A 6 -0.86 -26.42 10.52
CA GLY A 6 -0.92 -25.63 11.77
C GLY A 6 -1.71 -24.32 11.79
N LEU A 7 -2.13 -23.71 10.68
CA LEU A 7 -2.87 -22.43 10.75
C LEU A 7 -4.36 -22.60 11.14
N ILE A 8 -4.90 -23.82 11.04
CA ILE A 8 -6.35 -24.11 11.17
C ILE A 8 -6.87 -23.90 12.61
N SER A 9 -6.01 -23.90 13.64
CA SER A 9 -6.45 -23.72 15.03
C SER A 9 -6.55 -22.26 15.49
N LEU A 10 -6.10 -21.28 14.69
CA LEU A 10 -6.15 -19.85 15.06
C LEU A 10 -7.56 -19.24 14.92
N CYS A 11 -8.44 -19.88 14.14
CA CYS A 11 -9.72 -19.31 13.73
C CYS A 11 -10.82 -19.32 14.81
N GLY A 12 -10.69 -20.11 15.88
CA GLY A 12 -11.80 -20.33 16.83
C GLY A 12 -12.33 -19.08 17.54
N VAL A 13 -11.51 -18.03 17.69
CA VAL A 13 -11.90 -16.79 18.37
C VAL A 13 -12.48 -15.77 17.38
N LEU A 14 -11.86 -15.59 16.21
CA LEU A 14 -12.33 -14.67 15.16
C LEU A 14 -13.64 -15.14 14.49
N VAL A 15 -13.81 -16.46 14.33
CA VAL A 15 -14.95 -17.07 13.60
C VAL A 15 -16.26 -17.05 14.40
N SER A 16 -16.25 -16.71 15.70
CA SER A 16 -17.50 -16.62 16.45
C SER A 16 -18.41 -15.46 15.99
N GLN A 17 -17.86 -14.47 15.27
CA GLN A 17 -18.61 -13.32 14.73
C GLN A 17 -18.29 -12.97 13.26
N ALA A 18 -17.22 -13.52 12.68
CA ALA A 18 -16.84 -13.24 11.29
C ALA A 18 -17.35 -14.31 10.32
N SER A 19 -17.86 -13.87 9.16
CA SER A 19 -18.28 -14.77 8.07
C SER A 19 -17.12 -15.24 7.19
N GLU A 20 -16.01 -14.49 7.19
CA GLU A 20 -14.79 -14.78 6.45
C GLU A 20 -13.58 -14.17 7.16
N VAL A 21 -12.42 -14.83 7.07
CA VAL A 21 -11.13 -14.35 7.57
C VAL A 21 -10.12 -14.39 6.42
N ASP A 22 -9.51 -13.25 6.09
CA ASP A 22 -8.51 -13.11 5.03
C ASP A 22 -7.13 -12.76 5.61
N PHE A 23 -6.12 -13.53 5.22
CA PHE A 23 -4.71 -13.36 5.59
C PHE A 23 -3.87 -12.84 4.40
N SER A 24 -4.47 -12.54 3.25
CA SER A 24 -3.76 -12.17 2.02
C SER A 24 -2.91 -10.89 2.15
N LYS A 25 -3.26 -10.02 3.11
CA LYS A 25 -2.54 -8.77 3.44
C LYS A 25 -1.82 -8.83 4.79
N ALA A 26 -1.76 -10.02 5.41
CA ALA A 26 -1.16 -10.16 6.71
C ALA A 26 0.35 -9.89 6.67
N TYR A 27 0.87 -9.25 7.71
CA TYR A 27 2.28 -8.90 7.84
C TYR A 27 2.75 -9.07 9.29
N LEU A 28 4.06 -9.20 9.46
CA LEU A 28 4.66 -9.24 10.80
C LEU A 28 4.76 -7.81 11.32
N ASN A 29 4.10 -7.56 12.45
CA ASN A 29 4.24 -6.34 13.22
C ASN A 29 5.34 -6.59 14.26
N ASN A 30 6.41 -5.79 14.25
CA ASN A 30 7.65 -6.03 15.01
C ASN A 30 7.40 -6.54 16.44
N THR A 31 8.21 -7.51 16.88
CA THR A 31 8.15 -8.07 18.23
C THR A 31 9.53 -8.05 18.89
N ASP A 32 9.65 -7.30 19.98
CA ASP A 32 10.86 -7.33 20.81
C ASP A 32 10.89 -8.56 21.74
N THR A 33 9.81 -9.35 21.77
CA THR A 33 9.68 -10.52 22.62
C THR A 33 10.05 -11.79 21.85
N PRO A 34 11.08 -12.55 22.28
CA PRO A 34 11.41 -13.83 21.66
C PRO A 34 10.22 -14.78 21.70
N LEU A 35 10.03 -15.56 20.63
CA LEU A 35 8.96 -16.58 20.48
C LEU A 35 7.54 -16.04 20.40
N VAL A 36 7.30 -14.73 20.50
CA VAL A 36 5.99 -14.13 20.23
C VAL A 36 6.04 -13.46 18.87
N LEU A 37 5.02 -13.69 18.04
CA LEU A 37 4.84 -13.02 16.76
C LEU A 37 3.54 -12.24 16.82
N ASN A 38 3.58 -10.98 16.40
CA ASN A 38 2.39 -10.19 16.17
C ASN A 38 2.11 -10.19 14.66
N ILE A 39 0.99 -10.76 14.27
CA ILE A 39 0.54 -10.85 12.88
C ILE A 39 -0.57 -9.82 12.72
N ALA A 40 -0.29 -8.79 11.93
CA ALA A 40 -1.17 -7.66 11.66
C ALA A 40 -1.81 -7.79 10.26
N GLY A 41 -2.77 -6.93 9.95
CA GLY A 41 -3.42 -6.88 8.62
C GLY A 41 -4.33 -8.07 8.33
N ILE A 42 -4.81 -8.76 9.37
CA ILE A 42 -5.74 -9.87 9.22
C ILE A 42 -7.14 -9.27 9.12
N GLN A 43 -7.79 -9.49 7.98
CA GLN A 43 -9.09 -8.91 7.70
C GLN A 43 -10.19 -9.90 8.07
N THR A 44 -11.25 -9.42 8.71
CA THR A 44 -12.48 -10.19 8.92
C THR A 44 -13.66 -9.45 8.31
N ASN A 45 -14.51 -10.19 7.58
CA ASN A 45 -15.73 -9.66 7.01
C ASN A 45 -16.94 -10.22 7.78
N THR A 46 -17.78 -9.34 8.30
CA THR A 46 -19.03 -9.71 8.98
C THR A 46 -20.20 -9.20 8.16
N LYS A 47 -21.10 -10.11 7.77
CA LYS A 47 -22.37 -9.72 7.14
C LYS A 47 -23.30 -9.16 8.21
N THR A 48 -23.76 -7.94 8.00
CA THR A 48 -24.78 -7.29 8.81
C THR A 48 -26.01 -6.99 7.94
N ASP A 49 -27.13 -6.63 8.58
CA ASP A 49 -28.35 -6.26 7.86
C ASP A 49 -28.16 -5.03 6.94
N PHE A 50 -27.08 -4.27 7.15
CA PHE A 50 -26.75 -3.04 6.42
C PHE A 50 -25.60 -3.20 5.42
N GLY A 51 -24.96 -4.38 5.34
CA GLY A 51 -23.87 -4.63 4.40
C GLY A 51 -22.80 -5.60 4.91
N VAL A 52 -21.55 -5.34 4.53
CA VAL A 52 -20.38 -6.09 4.99
C VAL A 52 -19.49 -5.16 5.78
N ASP A 53 -19.35 -5.43 7.07
CA ASP A 53 -18.41 -4.73 7.93
C ASP A 53 -17.04 -5.40 7.83
N THR A 54 -16.02 -4.60 7.53
CA THR A 54 -14.64 -5.04 7.39
C THR A 54 -13.81 -4.53 8.57
N LEU A 55 -13.15 -5.44 9.28
CA LEU A 55 -12.28 -5.11 10.41
C LEU A 55 -10.87 -5.67 10.18
N ASN A 56 -9.84 -4.93 10.58
CA ASN A 56 -8.44 -5.34 10.52
C ASN A 56 -7.91 -5.60 11.92
N TRP A 57 -7.27 -6.75 12.13
CA TRP A 57 -6.87 -7.25 13.44
C TRP A 57 -5.37 -7.45 13.57
N ILE A 58 -4.90 -7.42 14.82
CA ILE A 58 -3.59 -7.94 15.24
C ILE A 58 -3.79 -9.21 16.06
N LEU A 59 -3.08 -10.26 15.69
CA LEU A 59 -3.02 -11.52 16.42
C LEU A 59 -1.63 -11.69 17.05
N SER A 60 -1.59 -11.91 18.35
CA SER A 60 -0.37 -12.27 19.07
C SER A 60 -0.30 -13.77 19.24
N VAL A 61 0.69 -14.40 18.61
CA VAL A 61 0.90 -15.85 18.66
C VAL A 61 2.23 -16.18 19.29
N GLU A 62 2.24 -17.13 20.22
CA GLU A 62 3.45 -17.67 20.83
C GLU A 62 3.85 -18.97 20.15
N PHE A 63 5.11 -19.08 19.74
CA PHE A 63 5.70 -20.31 19.25
C PHE A 63 6.24 -21.15 20.41
N ASN A 64 5.75 -22.38 20.51
CA ASN A 64 6.29 -23.39 21.41
C ASN A 64 7.32 -24.26 20.64
N PRO A 65 8.63 -24.06 20.86
CA PRO A 65 9.65 -24.78 20.11
C PRO A 65 9.70 -26.28 20.45
N ALA A 66 9.33 -26.68 21.67
CA ALA A 66 9.36 -28.07 22.09
C ALA A 66 8.27 -28.92 21.41
N LYS A 67 7.13 -28.31 21.08
CA LYS A 67 6.00 -28.96 20.41
C LYS A 67 5.85 -28.57 18.95
N THR A 68 6.65 -27.61 18.46
CA THR A 68 6.52 -27.01 17.12
C THR A 68 5.10 -26.49 16.83
N THR A 69 4.45 -25.92 17.83
CA THR A 69 3.05 -25.43 17.74
C THR A 69 2.98 -23.95 18.03
N PHE A 70 2.00 -23.27 17.44
CA PHE A 70 1.63 -21.91 17.82
C PHE A 70 0.45 -21.91 18.79
N ARG A 71 0.48 -21.01 19.77
CA ARG A 71 -0.61 -20.72 20.70
C ARG A 71 -1.05 -19.28 20.49
N LEU A 72 -2.34 -19.05 20.23
CA LEU A 72 -2.89 -17.71 20.25
C LEU A 72 -2.84 -17.18 21.69
N LEU A 73 -2.08 -16.12 21.92
CA LEU A 73 -2.06 -15.41 23.20
C LEU A 73 -3.20 -14.41 23.27
N ASP A 74 -3.37 -13.67 22.18
CA ASP A 74 -4.32 -12.58 22.13
C ASP A 74 -4.77 -12.27 20.71
N ALA A 75 -5.98 -11.70 20.62
CA ALA A 75 -6.55 -11.12 19.42
C ALA A 75 -7.13 -9.77 19.83
N LYS A 76 -6.31 -8.72 19.79
CA LYS A 76 -6.68 -7.39 20.28
C LYS A 76 -6.21 -6.31 19.33
N GLU A 77 -7.00 -5.25 19.32
CA GLU A 77 -6.88 -4.03 18.52
C GLU A 77 -7.44 -4.16 17.10
N ILE A 78 -8.53 -3.41 16.86
CA ILE A 78 -8.88 -2.97 15.52
C ILE A 78 -7.77 -2.02 15.10
N GLN A 79 -7.00 -2.41 14.08
CA GLN A 79 -5.94 -1.56 13.57
C GLN A 79 -6.52 -0.26 13.05
N ASP A 80 -5.88 0.85 13.42
CA ASP A 80 -6.21 2.14 12.84
C ASP A 80 -6.10 2.05 11.31
N LYS A 81 -7.17 2.43 10.61
CA LYS A 81 -7.18 2.53 9.15
C LYS A 81 -6.10 3.48 8.63
N PHE A 82 -5.63 4.40 9.49
CA PHE A 82 -4.55 5.31 9.17
C PHE A 82 -3.15 4.74 9.44
N ASN A 83 -3.05 3.49 9.90
CA ASN A 83 -1.77 2.81 10.01
C ASN A 83 -1.11 2.68 8.63
N VAL A 84 0.09 3.22 8.50
CA VAL A 84 0.82 3.27 7.22
C VAL A 84 1.10 1.90 6.65
N GLU A 85 1.52 0.97 7.51
CA GLU A 85 1.85 -0.39 7.08
C GLU A 85 0.58 -1.06 6.58
N LEU A 86 -0.51 -1.05 7.36
CA LEU A 86 -1.80 -1.57 6.91
C LEU A 86 -2.26 -0.95 5.57
N ALA A 87 -2.18 0.38 5.44
CA ALA A 87 -2.57 1.08 4.23
C ALA A 87 -1.73 0.63 3.01
N GLN A 88 -0.41 0.52 3.18
CA GLN A 88 0.50 0.04 2.14
C GLN A 88 0.29 -1.45 1.82
N GLN A 89 0.09 -2.28 2.82
CA GLN A 89 -0.18 -3.71 2.67
C GLN A 89 -1.47 -3.95 1.89
N SER A 90 -2.49 -3.11 2.07
CA SER A 90 -3.75 -3.17 1.31
C SER A 90 -3.56 -3.05 -0.21
N LEU A 91 -2.42 -2.50 -0.66
CA LEU A 91 -2.10 -2.31 -2.09
C LEU A 91 -1.52 -3.56 -2.73
N ARG A 92 -1.07 -4.55 -1.95
CA ARG A 92 -0.50 -5.79 -2.51
C ARG A 92 -1.51 -6.47 -3.42
N ASN A 93 -1.08 -6.95 -4.57
CA ASN A 93 -1.92 -7.60 -5.59
C ASN A 93 -3.13 -6.79 -6.05
N LYS A 94 -3.18 -5.46 -5.82
CA LYS A 94 -4.22 -4.62 -6.40
C LYS A 94 -3.92 -4.34 -7.86
N LYS A 95 -4.98 -4.25 -8.65
CA LYS A 95 -4.94 -4.03 -10.09
C LYS A 95 -5.87 -2.87 -10.43
N TRP A 96 -5.36 -1.96 -11.25
CA TRP A 96 -6.09 -0.83 -11.82
C TRP A 96 -6.08 -0.95 -13.33
N ILE A 97 -7.22 -0.64 -13.94
CA ILE A 97 -7.36 -0.53 -15.39
C ILE A 97 -7.84 0.89 -15.68
N GLY A 98 -7.20 1.55 -16.63
CA GLY A 98 -7.48 2.93 -16.98
C GLY A 98 -6.92 3.31 -18.34
N LYS A 99 -6.80 4.61 -18.59
CA LYS A 99 -6.29 5.16 -19.84
C LYS A 99 -4.98 5.89 -19.60
N TYR A 100 -4.01 5.66 -20.48
CA TYR A 100 -2.79 6.44 -20.58
C TYR A 100 -2.80 7.22 -21.88
N THR A 101 -2.85 8.54 -21.77
CA THR A 101 -2.87 9.44 -22.93
C THR A 101 -1.48 10.04 -23.16
N THR A 102 -1.01 9.95 -24.39
CA THR A 102 0.18 10.64 -24.89
C THR A 102 -0.23 11.70 -25.91
N ALA A 103 0.71 12.53 -26.36
CA ALA A 103 0.43 13.53 -27.40
C ALA A 103 -0.11 12.92 -28.71
N ASN A 104 0.24 11.66 -29.02
CA ASN A 104 -0.07 11.03 -30.30
C ASN A 104 -1.08 9.89 -30.20
N ASN A 105 -1.18 9.23 -29.04
CA ASN A 105 -1.94 7.98 -28.86
C ASN A 105 -2.63 7.92 -27.49
N VAL A 106 -3.69 7.13 -27.42
CA VAL A 106 -4.33 6.69 -26.17
C VAL A 106 -4.14 5.19 -26.02
N TYR A 107 -3.77 4.73 -24.83
CA TYR A 107 -3.58 3.32 -24.52
C TYR A 107 -4.52 2.91 -23.39
N GLU A 108 -5.15 1.73 -23.51
CA GLU A 108 -5.70 1.06 -22.33
C GLU A 108 -4.53 0.57 -21.50
N THR A 109 -4.58 0.83 -20.19
CA THR A 109 -3.45 0.59 -19.30
C THR A 109 -3.90 -0.22 -18.12
N GLU A 110 -3.17 -1.30 -17.87
CA GLU A 110 -3.27 -2.08 -16.66
C GLU A 110 -2.04 -1.81 -15.79
N LEU A 111 -2.25 -1.49 -14.51
CA LEU A 111 -1.22 -1.41 -13.49
C LEU A 111 -1.55 -2.40 -12.38
N GLN A 112 -0.64 -3.32 -12.09
CA GLN A 112 -0.76 -4.24 -10.98
C GLN A 112 0.38 -4.02 -9.99
N ILE A 113 0.05 -3.74 -8.74
CA ILE A 113 1.01 -3.66 -7.64
C ILE A 113 1.20 -5.09 -7.11
N ASN A 114 2.38 -5.66 -7.28
CA ASN A 114 2.67 -7.04 -6.90
C ASN A 114 3.17 -7.15 -5.46
N VAL A 115 4.01 -6.20 -5.04
CA VAL A 115 4.59 -6.18 -3.70
C VAL A 115 4.67 -4.76 -3.18
N VAL A 116 4.36 -4.60 -1.89
CA VAL A 116 4.63 -3.39 -1.12
C VAL A 116 5.22 -3.81 0.21
N GLN A 117 6.36 -3.23 0.58
CA GLN A 117 7.02 -3.51 1.84
C GLN A 117 8.02 -2.41 2.17
N ASP A 118 7.99 -1.88 3.40
CA ASP A 118 9.00 -0.95 3.91
C ASP A 118 9.30 0.24 2.96
N GLY A 119 8.25 0.82 2.36
CA GLY A 119 8.39 1.93 1.40
C GLY A 119 8.85 1.53 0.00
N PHE A 120 9.08 0.24 -0.26
CA PHE A 120 9.36 -0.30 -1.59
C PHE A 120 8.07 -0.77 -2.29
N VAL A 121 8.02 -0.57 -3.61
CA VAL A 121 6.95 -1.07 -4.48
C VAL A 121 7.53 -1.84 -5.67
N GLY A 122 7.00 -3.03 -5.91
CA GLY A 122 7.17 -3.76 -7.16
C GLY A 122 5.83 -3.88 -7.88
N ALA A 123 5.80 -3.54 -9.16
CA ALA A 123 4.59 -3.50 -9.96
C ALA A 123 4.81 -4.07 -11.37
N GLU A 124 3.73 -4.18 -12.11
CA GLU A 124 3.72 -4.57 -13.51
C GLU A 124 2.73 -3.68 -14.26
N VAL A 125 3.10 -3.27 -15.46
CA VAL A 125 2.28 -2.41 -16.30
C VAL A 125 2.16 -2.99 -17.69
N ILE A 126 0.95 -2.92 -18.25
CA ILE A 126 0.65 -3.31 -19.62
C ILE A 126 -0.07 -2.16 -20.30
N HIS A 127 0.39 -1.77 -21.48
CA HIS A 127 -0.27 -0.81 -22.36
C HIS A 127 -0.76 -1.52 -23.63
N TYR A 128 -2.05 -1.44 -23.89
CA TYR A 128 -2.69 -1.98 -25.09
C TYR A 128 -2.99 -0.84 -26.07
N THR A 129 -2.71 -1.05 -27.35
CA THR A 129 -3.11 -0.15 -28.44
C THR A 129 -4.57 -0.43 -28.83
N PHE A 130 -5.35 0.63 -29.03
CA PHE A 130 -6.74 0.50 -29.50
C PHE A 130 -6.86 0.19 -31.00
N ASP A 131 -5.81 0.46 -31.79
CA ASP A 131 -5.90 0.58 -33.26
C ASP A 131 -5.33 -0.61 -34.07
N GLU A 132 -4.96 -1.74 -33.43
CA GLU A 132 -4.46 -2.92 -34.16
C GLU A 132 -5.48 -4.08 -34.15
N PRO A 133 -5.63 -4.82 -35.28
CA PRO A 133 -6.65 -5.85 -35.46
C PRO A 133 -6.50 -7.05 -34.50
N GLU A 134 -5.34 -7.20 -33.87
CA GLU A 134 -5.15 -8.00 -32.66
C GLU A 134 -4.46 -7.09 -31.63
N PRO A 135 -4.98 -6.92 -30.40
CA PRO A 135 -4.36 -6.06 -29.39
C PRO A 135 -3.00 -6.64 -28.99
N ALA A 136 -1.94 -6.20 -29.65
CA ALA A 136 -0.57 -6.48 -29.27
C ALA A 136 -0.19 -5.60 -28.07
N ASN A 137 0.44 -6.19 -27.05
CA ASN A 137 0.98 -5.44 -25.92
C ASN A 137 2.02 -4.44 -26.44
N PHE A 138 1.66 -3.15 -26.50
CA PHE A 138 2.59 -2.08 -26.91
C PHE A 138 3.77 -2.01 -25.95
N LEU A 139 3.48 -2.15 -24.66
CA LEU A 139 4.46 -2.31 -23.60
C LEU A 139 3.94 -3.29 -22.57
N HIS A 140 4.80 -4.23 -22.16
CA HIS A 140 4.63 -4.99 -20.94
C HIS A 140 5.93 -4.88 -20.15
N ALA A 141 5.86 -4.30 -18.96
CA ALA A 141 7.06 -3.95 -18.19
C ALA A 141 6.88 -4.24 -16.71
N LYS A 142 7.97 -4.72 -16.09
CA LYS A 142 8.06 -4.77 -14.63
C LYS A 142 8.57 -3.44 -14.11
N LEU A 143 7.94 -2.93 -13.08
CA LEU A 143 8.30 -1.67 -12.44
C LEU A 143 8.76 -1.91 -11.01
N ILE A 144 9.71 -1.10 -10.57
CA ILE A 144 10.20 -1.04 -9.20
C ILE A 144 10.33 0.41 -8.76
N GLY A 145 10.19 0.67 -7.47
CA GLY A 145 10.45 1.99 -6.94
C GLY A 145 9.97 2.16 -5.51
N GLU A 146 9.51 3.36 -5.20
CA GLU A 146 9.21 3.78 -3.83
C GLU A 146 7.75 4.23 -3.68
N ILE A 147 7.25 4.12 -2.46
CA ILE A 147 5.95 4.62 -2.02
C ILE A 147 6.12 5.46 -0.75
N ASN A 148 5.67 6.69 -0.83
CA ASN A 148 5.57 7.60 0.29
C ASN A 148 4.11 7.79 0.67
N THR A 149 3.82 7.82 1.96
CA THR A 149 2.46 8.00 2.48
C THR A 149 2.31 9.41 3.02
N GLN A 150 1.18 10.04 2.75
CA GLN A 150 0.83 11.37 3.22
C GLN A 150 -0.50 11.37 3.97
N TYR A 151 -0.58 12.20 5.00
CA TYR A 151 -1.79 12.44 5.77
C TYR A 151 -2.41 13.78 5.40
N LYS A 152 -3.74 13.79 5.28
CA LYS A 152 -4.52 15.03 5.32
C LYS A 152 -4.86 15.32 6.78
N ILE A 153 -4.44 16.49 7.27
CA ILE A 153 -4.58 16.87 8.69
C ILE A 153 -5.48 18.08 8.94
N ASP A 154 -6.06 18.66 7.88
CA ASP A 154 -6.85 19.90 7.93
C ASP A 154 -8.12 19.79 7.08
N GLU A 155 -9.23 20.30 7.61
CA GLU A 155 -10.54 20.35 6.96
C GLU A 155 -10.58 21.43 5.86
N ASP A 156 -9.77 22.49 5.97
CA ASP A 156 -9.73 23.64 5.03
C ASP A 156 -9.00 23.34 3.70
N GLY A 157 -8.55 22.10 3.50
CA GLY A 157 -8.71 21.46 2.20
C GLY A 157 -7.45 21.10 1.41
N LEU A 158 -6.23 21.55 1.75
CA LEU A 158 -5.05 21.30 0.90
C LEU A 158 -3.77 20.83 1.60
N ASN A 159 -3.73 20.80 2.94
CA ASN A 159 -2.52 20.45 3.67
C ASN A 159 -2.35 18.93 3.78
N TRP A 160 -1.66 18.37 2.79
CA TRP A 160 -1.09 17.03 2.83
C TRP A 160 0.33 17.11 3.36
N ILE A 161 0.64 16.31 4.37
CA ILE A 161 1.99 16.24 4.96
C ILE A 161 2.51 14.82 4.91
N ASP A 162 3.83 14.68 4.77
CA ASP A 162 4.47 13.37 4.83
C ASP A 162 4.33 12.76 6.22
N VAL A 163 4.16 11.44 6.29
CA VAL A 163 4.07 10.70 7.57
C VAL A 163 5.24 11.03 8.50
N ASN A 164 6.46 11.16 7.96
CA ASN A 164 7.64 11.46 8.75
C ASN A 164 7.57 12.86 9.36
N GLU A 165 7.08 13.84 8.60
CA GLU A 165 6.85 15.20 9.10
C GLU A 165 5.76 15.20 10.19
N TYR A 166 4.67 14.45 10.01
CA TYR A 166 3.63 14.31 11.04
C TYR A 166 4.20 13.70 12.33
N LYS A 167 5.00 12.63 12.22
CA LYS A 167 5.64 11.99 13.38
C LYS A 167 6.58 12.94 14.12
N GLN A 168 7.31 13.80 13.40
CA GLN A 168 8.14 14.84 14.01
C GLN A 168 7.30 15.86 14.78
N LYS A 169 6.23 16.40 14.16
CA LYS A 169 5.30 17.32 14.82
C LYS A 169 4.67 16.71 16.09
N LEU A 170 4.27 15.43 16.02
CA LEU A 170 3.76 14.71 17.19
C LEU A 170 4.80 14.61 18.31
N ALA A 171 6.05 14.31 17.99
CA ALA A 171 7.12 14.23 18.97
C ALA A 171 7.36 15.59 19.65
N GLU A 172 7.39 16.67 18.88
CA GLU A 172 7.54 18.04 19.37
C GLU A 172 6.40 18.44 20.32
N ILE A 173 5.14 18.20 19.91
CA ILE A 173 3.96 18.47 20.74
C ILE A 173 4.01 17.67 22.04
N ASN A 174 4.39 16.39 21.98
CA ASN A 174 4.46 15.54 23.17
C ASN A 174 5.55 15.98 24.15
N VAL A 175 6.71 16.42 23.66
CA VAL A 175 7.78 16.99 24.50
C VAL A 175 7.31 18.29 25.16
N ALA A 176 6.74 19.22 24.39
CA ALA A 176 6.23 20.48 24.92
C ALA A 176 5.12 20.28 25.98
N LYS A 177 4.23 19.29 25.77
CA LYS A 177 3.21 18.89 26.77
C LYS A 177 3.83 18.33 28.05
N GLN A 178 4.91 17.55 27.94
CA GLN A 178 5.66 17.05 29.11
C GLN A 178 6.34 18.20 29.88
N ASP A 179 6.80 19.22 29.18
CA ASP A 179 7.42 20.42 29.74
C ASP A 179 6.40 21.43 30.31
N GLY A 180 5.10 21.09 30.28
CA GLY A 180 4.02 21.93 30.81
C GLY A 180 3.73 23.19 29.98
N GLN A 181 4.17 23.22 28.72
CA GLN A 181 3.86 24.31 27.81
C GLN A 181 2.43 24.16 27.28
N GLU A 182 1.76 25.29 27.03
CA GLU A 182 0.51 25.30 26.28
C GLU A 182 0.85 25.06 24.80
N VAL A 183 0.34 23.97 24.25
CA VAL A 183 0.63 23.53 22.88
C VAL A 183 -0.67 23.22 22.16
N GLU A 184 -0.66 23.44 20.85
CA GLU A 184 -1.77 23.07 19.97
C GLU A 184 -2.11 21.58 20.08
N ASP A 185 -3.38 21.26 19.82
CA ASP A 185 -3.85 19.88 19.81
C ASP A 185 -3.21 19.09 18.66
N ILE A 186 -3.09 17.79 18.88
CA ILE A 186 -2.57 16.88 17.86
C ILE A 186 -3.51 16.92 16.66
N PRO A 187 -3.01 17.28 15.45
CA PRO A 187 -3.86 17.35 14.27
C PRO A 187 -4.46 15.98 13.97
N LYS A 188 -5.78 15.95 13.78
CA LYS A 188 -6.52 14.73 13.46
C LYS A 188 -6.24 14.31 12.02
N ILE A 189 -5.95 13.03 11.80
CA ILE A 189 -5.82 12.49 10.44
C ILE A 189 -7.23 12.32 9.85
N LEU A 190 -7.44 12.92 8.68
CA LEU A 190 -8.72 12.90 7.96
C LEU A 190 -8.70 11.91 6.80
N ALA A 191 -7.57 11.82 6.09
CA ALA A 191 -7.40 10.96 4.93
C ALA A 191 -5.93 10.53 4.74
N ILE A 192 -5.74 9.48 3.95
CA ILE A 192 -4.44 9.00 3.47
C ILE A 192 -4.40 9.04 1.96
N ARG A 193 -3.23 9.38 1.42
CA ARG A 193 -2.87 9.08 0.05
C ARG A 193 -1.46 8.51 -0.02
N HIS A 194 -1.17 7.85 -1.13
CA HIS A 194 0.15 7.33 -1.42
C HIS A 194 0.71 7.97 -2.68
N LEU A 195 1.97 8.42 -2.61
CA LEU A 195 2.75 8.90 -3.73
C LEU A 195 3.71 7.79 -4.14
N MET A 196 3.57 7.27 -5.35
CA MET A 196 4.41 6.21 -5.89
C MET A 196 5.28 6.73 -7.02
N ARG A 197 6.55 6.35 -7.02
CA ARG A 197 7.49 6.59 -8.12
C ARG A 197 8.02 5.27 -8.62
N LEU A 198 7.62 4.89 -9.81
CA LEU A 198 7.92 3.57 -10.38
C LEU A 198 8.75 3.72 -11.64
N LYS A 199 9.85 2.97 -11.70
CA LYS A 199 10.77 2.90 -12.83
C LYS A 199 10.77 1.50 -13.41
N ARG A 200 11.05 1.40 -14.71
CA ARG A 200 11.22 0.10 -15.35
C ARG A 200 12.40 -0.66 -14.75
N GLY A 201 12.19 -1.88 -14.31
CA GLY A 201 13.27 -2.80 -13.99
C GLY A 201 14.05 -3.17 -15.25
N GLN A 202 15.36 -3.29 -15.16
CA GLN A 202 16.13 -3.85 -16.28
C GLN A 202 15.91 -5.36 -16.32
N LYS A 203 15.22 -5.85 -17.35
CA LYS A 203 15.12 -7.29 -17.62
C LYS A 203 15.54 -7.59 -19.06
N ILE A 204 16.30 -8.66 -19.24
CA ILE A 204 16.64 -9.21 -20.55
C ILE A 204 15.39 -9.87 -21.14
N GLY A 205 14.98 -9.48 -22.35
CA GLY A 205 13.87 -10.09 -23.09
C GLY A 205 12.47 -9.51 -22.83
N GLU A 206 12.35 -8.27 -22.35
CA GLU A 206 11.05 -7.57 -22.31
C GLU A 206 10.52 -7.33 -23.73
N SER A 207 9.26 -7.70 -23.96
CA SER A 207 8.55 -7.36 -25.19
C SER A 207 8.24 -5.86 -25.19
N LYS A 208 8.86 -5.15 -26.12
CA LYS A 208 8.60 -3.74 -26.38
C LYS A 208 8.26 -3.62 -27.86
N HIS A 209 7.17 -2.92 -28.17
CA HIS A 209 6.89 -2.60 -29.56
C HIS A 209 8.03 -1.74 -30.15
N ALA A 210 8.44 -2.03 -31.38
CA ALA A 210 9.62 -1.40 -32.01
C ALA A 210 9.52 0.14 -32.07
N THR A 211 8.31 0.69 -32.07
CA THR A 211 8.04 2.13 -32.12
C THR A 211 7.94 2.80 -30.75
N SER A 212 8.00 2.04 -29.66
CA SER A 212 7.89 2.62 -28.32
C SER A 212 9.12 3.49 -28.03
N SER A 213 8.93 4.78 -27.80
CA SER A 213 9.99 5.70 -27.34
C SER A 213 10.27 5.58 -25.84
N TRP A 214 9.62 4.62 -25.17
CA TRP A 214 9.74 4.41 -23.73
C TRP A 214 11.14 3.91 -23.36
N GLY A 215 11.93 4.79 -22.75
CA GLY A 215 13.29 4.50 -22.28
C GLY A 215 13.31 4.10 -20.80
N THR A 216 14.45 3.57 -20.35
CA THR A 216 14.73 3.24 -18.93
C THR A 216 14.76 4.45 -18.00
N PHE A 217 14.72 5.67 -18.55
CA PHE A 217 14.76 6.92 -17.81
C PHE A 217 13.38 7.52 -17.48
N ASN A 218 12.32 6.91 -18.00
CA ASN A 218 10.96 7.35 -17.70
C ASN A 218 10.49 6.73 -16.38
N GLU A 219 9.79 7.53 -15.59
CA GLU A 219 9.18 7.13 -14.31
C GLU A 219 7.68 7.37 -14.38
N TYR A 220 6.91 6.45 -13.82
CA TYR A 220 5.52 6.70 -13.45
C TYR A 220 5.53 7.43 -12.10
N ARG A 221 4.86 8.58 -12.05
CA ARG A 221 4.59 9.31 -10.82
C ARG A 221 3.10 9.28 -10.58
N LEU A 222 2.71 8.58 -9.54
CA LEU A 222 1.33 8.22 -9.30
C LEU A 222 0.93 8.69 -7.91
N THR A 223 -0.26 9.25 -7.82
CA THR A 223 -0.97 9.51 -6.57
C THR A 223 -2.12 8.52 -6.49
N LEU A 224 -2.15 7.73 -5.42
CA LEU A 224 -3.25 6.86 -5.07
C LEU A 224 -4.04 7.48 -3.92
N GLU A 225 -5.30 7.81 -4.18
CA GLU A 225 -6.23 8.37 -3.22
C GLU A 225 -7.61 7.75 -3.44
N ASN A 226 -8.28 7.29 -2.38
CA ASN A 226 -9.63 6.69 -2.44
C ASN A 226 -9.76 5.60 -3.52
N ASP A 227 -8.80 4.68 -3.56
CA ASP A 227 -8.69 3.58 -4.56
C ASP A 227 -8.51 4.03 -6.02
N THR A 228 -8.35 5.33 -6.26
CA THR A 228 -8.13 5.92 -7.59
C THR A 228 -6.66 6.24 -7.77
N ILE A 229 -6.07 5.76 -8.86
CA ILE A 229 -4.70 6.12 -9.27
C ILE A 229 -4.77 7.17 -10.36
N ILE A 230 -4.10 8.30 -10.12
CA ILE A 230 -3.87 9.35 -11.10
C ILE A 230 -2.38 9.68 -11.16
N GLY A 231 -1.89 10.11 -12.31
CA GLY A 231 -0.49 10.43 -12.42
C GLY A 231 -0.02 10.62 -13.85
N ASN A 232 1.28 10.84 -13.98
CA ASN A 232 1.94 11.07 -15.25
C ASN A 232 3.18 10.19 -15.40
N VAL A 233 3.60 10.02 -16.66
CA VAL A 233 4.88 9.40 -16.99
C VAL A 233 5.80 10.51 -17.46
N GLY A 234 6.97 10.62 -16.85
CA GLY A 234 7.91 11.70 -17.18
C GLY A 234 9.36 11.29 -17.00
N LYS A 235 10.25 12.15 -17.49
CA LYS A 235 11.68 12.12 -17.12
C LYS A 235 11.88 12.98 -15.86
N PRO A 236 12.73 12.59 -14.91
CA PRO A 236 13.11 13.43 -13.76
C PRO A 236 13.55 14.84 -14.16
N PRO A 237 12.98 15.92 -13.58
CA PRO A 237 13.82 17.07 -13.24
C PRO A 237 14.69 16.70 -12.03
N GLU A 238 15.86 17.31 -11.92
CA GLU A 238 16.86 17.02 -10.86
C GLU A 238 16.41 17.38 -9.42
N LYS A 239 15.20 17.93 -9.20
CA LYS A 239 14.71 18.36 -7.88
C LYS A 239 13.23 18.09 -7.66
N TYR A 240 12.88 17.74 -6.41
CA TYR A 240 11.52 17.71 -5.87
C TYR A 240 10.94 19.14 -5.80
N GLY A 241 9.66 19.32 -6.17
CA GLY A 241 8.96 20.59 -6.01
C GLY A 241 7.52 20.57 -6.52
N ASP A 242 6.80 21.66 -6.28
CA ASP A 242 5.34 21.86 -6.48
C ASP A 242 4.81 21.59 -7.90
N LYS A 243 5.71 21.39 -8.86
CA LYS A 243 5.42 21.07 -10.27
C LYS A 243 5.17 19.58 -10.54
N ASP A 244 5.28 18.71 -9.54
CA ASP A 244 4.78 17.33 -9.60
C ASP A 244 3.24 17.26 -9.40
N SER A 245 2.58 18.40 -9.19
CA SER A 245 1.13 18.50 -9.20
C SER A 245 0.57 18.37 -10.62
N LEU A 246 -0.49 17.56 -10.71
CA LEU A 246 -1.32 17.23 -11.86
C LEU A 246 -1.29 18.30 -12.96
N ILE A 247 -0.68 17.97 -14.10
CA ILE A 247 -1.03 18.64 -15.35
C ILE A 247 -2.41 18.09 -15.72
N THR A 248 -3.45 18.85 -15.37
CA THR A 248 -4.79 18.73 -15.97
C THR A 248 -4.72 18.97 -17.47
#